data_AF-A0A6M8B6P6-F1
#
_entry.id   AF-A0A6M8B6P6-F1
#
_cell.length_a   1.000
_cell.length_b   1.000
_cell.length_c   1.000
_cell.angle_alpha   90.00
_cell.angle_beta   90.00
_cell.angle_gamma   90.00
#
_symmetry.space_group_name_H-M   'P 1'
#
loop_
_entity.id
_entity.type
_entity.pdbx_description
1 polymer ?
#
loop_
_entity_poly.entity_id
_entity_poly.type
_entity_poly.pdbx_seq_one_letter_code
_entity_poly.pdbx_strand_id
1 'polypeptide(L)'
;MPKPPTPPEATENTQQGAVSAAVHFIELYRYAFITGDTTDLAAMSEDRCTFCASAINAMTDLHDKGGWSNPWKLELTEFQYISPGEGKEYCGVRATMKSTESTSIRKGETVVVEPAEEKTLFLALRYYNDAWHVGEVSTE
;
A
#
# COMPACT_ATOMS: atom_id res chain seq x y z
N MET A 1 -5.86 -0.20 -15.88
CA MET A 1 -5.92 -1.25 -14.84
C MET A 1 -7.18 -1.01 -14.02
N PRO A 2 -8.00 -2.03 -13.73
CA PRO A 2 -9.17 -1.85 -12.86
C PRO A 2 -8.74 -1.56 -11.41
N LYS A 3 -9.56 -0.79 -10.70
CA LYS A 3 -9.40 -0.54 -9.27
C LYS A 3 -9.60 -1.84 -8.49
N PRO A 4 -8.70 -2.21 -7.57
CA PRO A 4 -8.92 -3.34 -6.67
C PRO A 4 -10.22 -3.14 -5.87
N PRO A 5 -11.15 -4.11 -5.85
CA PRO A 5 -12.33 -4.02 -4.99
C PRO A 5 -11.94 -4.23 -3.53
N THR A 6 -12.63 -3.58 -2.60
CA THR A 6 -12.46 -3.84 -1.17
C THR A 6 -12.87 -5.29 -0.85
N PRO A 7 -12.00 -6.10 -0.24
CA PRO A 7 -12.35 -7.46 0.17
C PRO A 7 -13.44 -7.45 1.25
N PRO A 8 -14.46 -8.32 1.20
CA PRO A 8 -15.49 -8.41 2.24
C PRO A 8 -14.91 -8.63 3.63
N GLU A 9 -13.87 -9.45 3.75
CA GLU A 9 -13.20 -9.75 5.01
C GLU A 9 -12.53 -8.50 5.61
N ALA A 10 -12.05 -7.59 4.77
CA ALA A 10 -11.46 -6.32 5.20
C ALA A 10 -12.51 -5.34 5.79
N THR A 11 -13.78 -5.72 5.88
CA THR A 11 -14.81 -4.93 6.59
C THR A 11 -15.01 -5.40 8.04
N GLU A 12 -14.32 -6.46 8.45
CA GLU A 12 -14.47 -7.04 9.79
C GLU A 12 -13.28 -6.70 10.69
N ASN A 13 -13.54 -6.38 11.95
CA ASN A 13 -12.50 -6.20 12.97
C ASN A 13 -12.00 -7.57 13.49
N THR A 14 -11.35 -8.32 12.61
CA THR A 14 -10.78 -9.65 12.89
C THR A 14 -9.34 -9.73 12.42
N GLN A 15 -8.61 -10.76 12.85
CA GLN A 15 -7.27 -11.06 12.34
C GLN A 15 -7.27 -11.23 10.81
N GLN A 16 -8.26 -11.95 10.27
CA GLN A 16 -8.39 -12.12 8.83
C GLN A 16 -8.69 -10.79 8.14
N GLY A 17 -9.55 -9.95 8.73
CA GLY A 17 -9.82 -8.62 8.22
C GLY A 17 -8.58 -7.72 8.18
N ALA A 18 -7.73 -7.76 9.21
CA ALA A 18 -6.46 -7.02 9.23
C ALA A 18 -5.53 -7.45 8.09
N VAL A 19 -5.39 -8.76 7.86
CA VAL A 19 -4.55 -9.29 6.77
C VAL A 19 -5.13 -8.92 5.40
N SER A 20 -6.44 -9.09 5.20
CA SER A 20 -7.11 -8.70 3.95
C SER A 20 -7.02 -7.20 3.68
N ALA A 21 -7.11 -6.36 4.72
CA ALA A 21 -6.92 -4.93 4.63
C ALA A 21 -5.47 -4.58 4.24
N ALA A 22 -4.47 -5.20 4.87
CA ALA A 22 -3.06 -4.99 4.51
C ALA A 22 -2.78 -5.36 3.05
N VAL A 23 -3.33 -6.48 2.56
CA VAL A 23 -3.24 -6.87 1.14
C VAL A 23 -3.87 -5.80 0.26
N HIS A 24 -5.12 -5.42 0.56
CA HIS A 24 -5.85 -4.42 -0.21
C HIS A 24 -5.12 -3.08 -0.28
N PHE A 25 -4.53 -2.63 0.83
CA PHE A 25 -3.73 -1.40 0.88
C PHE A 25 -2.56 -1.42 -0.11
N ILE A 26 -1.83 -2.54 -0.20
CA ILE A 26 -0.69 -2.67 -1.13
C ILE A 26 -1.16 -2.80 -2.59
N GLU A 27 -2.31 -3.43 -2.83
CA GLU A 27 -2.94 -3.43 -4.16
C GLU A 27 -3.36 -2.02 -4.59
N LEU A 28 -3.92 -1.24 -3.67
CA LEU A 28 -4.23 0.18 -3.86
C LEU A 28 -2.97 1.02 -4.10
N TYR A 29 -1.88 0.75 -3.37
CA TYR A 29 -0.58 1.39 -3.61
C TYR A 29 -0.13 1.18 -5.06
N ARG A 30 -0.13 -0.08 -5.53
CA ARG A 30 0.26 -0.39 -6.91
C ARG A 30 -0.70 0.23 -7.93
N TYR A 31 -2.01 0.19 -7.66
CA TYR A 31 -3.03 0.81 -8.52
C TYR A 31 -2.76 2.32 -8.66
N ALA A 32 -2.65 3.03 -7.55
CA ALA A 32 -2.42 4.47 -7.50
C ALA A 32 -1.11 4.86 -8.20
N PHE A 33 -0.06 4.05 -8.05
CA PHE A 33 1.21 4.30 -8.75
C PHE A 33 1.07 4.23 -10.27
N ILE A 34 0.30 3.26 -10.77
CA ILE A 34 0.08 3.05 -12.21
C ILE A 34 -0.91 4.07 -12.80
N THR A 35 -1.98 4.41 -12.08
CA THR A 35 -3.10 5.20 -12.61
C THR A 35 -3.11 6.67 -12.21
N GLY A 36 -2.41 7.01 -11.12
CA GLY A 36 -2.47 8.33 -10.49
C GLY A 36 -3.69 8.52 -9.58
N ASP A 37 -4.63 7.58 -9.51
CA ASP A 37 -5.78 7.67 -8.59
C ASP A 37 -5.38 7.20 -7.18
N THR A 38 -5.04 8.16 -6.32
CA THR A 38 -4.63 7.95 -4.93
C THR A 38 -5.79 7.97 -3.94
N THR A 39 -7.04 8.11 -4.39
CA THR A 39 -8.19 8.42 -3.51
C THR A 39 -8.38 7.39 -2.41
N ASP A 40 -8.44 6.10 -2.75
CA ASP A 40 -8.71 5.05 -1.78
C ASP A 40 -7.47 4.72 -0.94
N LEU A 41 -6.28 4.84 -1.53
CA LEU A 41 -5.02 4.72 -0.79
C LEU A 41 -4.96 5.79 0.31
N ALA A 42 -5.32 7.03 -0.02
CA ALA A 42 -5.38 8.13 0.94
C ALA A 42 -6.47 7.90 2.00
N ALA A 43 -7.65 7.43 1.62
CA ALA A 43 -8.74 7.16 2.55
C ALA A 43 -8.39 6.10 3.61
N MET A 44 -7.52 5.15 3.26
CA MET A 44 -7.06 4.08 4.15
C MET A 44 -5.78 4.46 4.93
N SER A 45 -5.17 5.61 4.64
CA SER A 45 -3.91 6.05 5.25
C SER A 45 -4.17 7.04 6.37
N GLU A 46 -3.60 6.81 7.55
CA GLU A 46 -3.62 7.81 8.61
C GLU A 46 -2.59 8.91 8.38
N ASP A 47 -2.86 10.13 8.89
CA ASP A 47 -1.95 11.29 8.81
C ASP A 47 -0.54 11.00 9.35
N ARG A 48 -0.43 10.10 10.34
CA ARG A 48 0.85 9.68 10.93
C ARG A 48 1.68 8.76 10.03
N CYS A 49 1.08 8.16 9.00
CA CYS A 49 1.77 7.23 8.12
C CYS A 49 2.68 8.01 7.15
N THR A 50 3.92 8.21 7.57
CA THR A 50 4.92 8.97 6.78
C THR A 50 5.16 8.34 5.41
N PHE A 51 5.25 7.00 5.33
CA PHE A 51 5.36 6.29 4.05
C PHE A 51 4.17 6.59 3.14
N CYS A 52 2.94 6.50 3.67
CA CYS A 52 1.72 6.71 2.91
C CYS A 52 1.68 8.12 2.32
N ALA A 53 1.94 9.14 3.15
CA ALA A 53 1.98 10.53 2.70
C ALA A 53 3.05 10.76 1.62
N SER A 54 4.26 10.22 1.81
CA SER A 54 5.34 10.32 0.83
C SER A 54 4.99 9.64 -0.50
N ALA A 55 4.41 8.43 -0.44
CA ALA A 55 4.01 7.68 -1.61
C ALA A 55 2.92 8.40 -2.41
N ILE A 56 1.85 8.82 -1.73
CA ILE A 56 0.74 9.58 -2.34
C ILE A 56 1.27 10.84 -3.01
N ASN A 57 2.08 11.64 -2.31
CA ASN A 57 2.66 12.86 -2.86
C ASN A 57 3.53 12.59 -4.10
N ALA A 58 4.35 11.54 -4.08
CA ALA A 58 5.19 11.18 -5.22
C ALA A 58 4.37 10.74 -6.44
N MET A 59 3.31 9.97 -6.23
CA MET A 59 2.39 9.54 -7.30
C MET A 59 1.63 10.73 -7.87
N THR A 60 1.06 11.58 -7.02
CA THR A 60 0.37 12.80 -7.44
C THR A 60 1.31 13.71 -8.23
N ASP A 61 2.53 13.96 -7.74
CA ASP A 61 3.52 14.80 -8.45
C ASP A 61 3.89 14.24 -9.83
N LEU A 62 4.10 12.92 -9.92
CA LEU A 62 4.40 12.25 -11.18
C LEU A 62 3.28 12.47 -12.21
N HIS A 63 2.05 12.16 -11.83
CA HIS A 63 0.90 12.16 -12.75
C HIS A 63 0.41 13.59 -13.05
N ASP A 64 0.39 14.51 -12.08
CA ASP A 64 0.01 15.92 -12.30
C ASP A 64 0.97 16.63 -13.26
N LYS A 65 2.25 16.24 -13.26
CA LYS A 65 3.25 16.76 -14.21
C LYS A 65 3.17 16.07 -15.57
N GLY A 66 2.24 15.15 -15.78
CA GLY A 66 2.07 14.41 -17.04
C GLY A 66 3.06 13.27 -17.25
N GLY A 67 3.73 12.82 -16.18
CA GLY A 67 4.47 11.56 -16.18
C GLY A 67 3.53 10.37 -15.99
N TRP A 68 4.07 9.16 -16.16
CA TRP A 68 3.31 7.91 -15.96
C TRP A 68 4.23 6.78 -15.50
N SER A 69 3.64 5.77 -14.86
CA SER A 69 4.30 4.49 -14.60
C SER A 69 3.76 3.44 -15.56
N ASN A 70 4.65 2.65 -16.16
CA ASN A 70 4.24 1.46 -16.87
C ASN A 70 3.66 0.43 -15.89
N PRO A 71 2.73 -0.44 -16.33
CA PRO A 71 2.23 -1.52 -15.51
C PRO A 71 3.34 -2.50 -15.11
N TRP A 72 3.46 -2.76 -13.81
CA TRP A 72 4.37 -3.77 -13.22
C TRP A 72 3.54 -4.79 -12.43
N LYS A 73 4.11 -5.88 -11.90
CA LYS A 73 3.38 -6.87 -11.07
C LYS A 73 3.92 -6.86 -9.64
N LEU A 74 3.03 -7.16 -8.70
CA LEU A 74 3.34 -7.35 -7.30
C LEU A 74 2.61 -8.59 -6.82
N GLU A 75 3.29 -9.42 -6.03
CA GLU A 75 2.74 -10.57 -5.34
C GLU A 75 3.06 -10.45 -3.85
N LEU A 76 2.09 -10.80 -3.01
CA LEU A 76 2.25 -10.86 -1.55
C LEU A 76 2.10 -12.31 -1.09
N THR A 77 3.04 -12.75 -0.28
CA THR A 77 3.07 -14.09 0.31
C THR A 77 3.47 -14.03 1.78
N GLU A 78 3.46 -15.17 2.47
CA GLU A 78 4.04 -15.31 3.82
C GLU A 78 3.47 -14.33 4.86
N PHE A 79 2.13 -14.29 4.95
CA PHE A 79 1.44 -13.40 5.87
C PHE A 79 1.61 -13.82 7.33
N GLN A 80 1.98 -12.88 8.19
CA GLN A 80 1.97 -13.05 9.64
C GLN A 80 1.20 -11.91 10.30
N TYR A 81 0.14 -12.27 11.03
CA TYR A 81 -0.55 -11.34 11.92
C TYR A 81 0.16 -11.26 13.26
N ILE A 82 0.25 -10.04 13.79
CA ILE A 82 0.81 -9.73 15.09
C ILE A 82 -0.27 -9.00 15.88
N SER A 83 -0.74 -9.62 16.96
CA SER A 83 -1.74 -9.03 17.83
C SER A 83 -1.25 -7.71 18.43
N PRO A 84 -2.14 -6.73 18.66
CA PRO A 84 -1.78 -5.53 19.39
C PRO A 84 -1.24 -5.88 20.79
N GLY A 85 -0.23 -5.14 21.23
CA GLY A 85 0.22 -5.21 22.63
C GLY A 85 -0.87 -4.73 23.60
N GLU A 86 -0.73 -5.07 24.88
CA GLU A 86 -1.69 -4.65 25.91
C GLU A 86 -1.86 -3.12 25.92
N GLY A 87 -3.10 -2.65 25.79
CA GLY A 87 -3.44 -1.23 25.73
C GLY A 87 -3.01 -0.51 24.44
N LYS A 88 -2.61 -1.24 23.39
CA LYS A 88 -2.28 -0.68 22.08
C LYS A 88 -3.42 -0.90 21.10
N GLU A 89 -3.60 0.05 20.18
CA GLU A 89 -4.66 0.02 19.17
C GLU A 89 -4.21 -0.59 17.85
N TYR A 90 -2.90 -0.67 17.61
CA TYR A 90 -2.33 -1.17 16.35
C TYR A 90 -1.98 -2.64 16.44
N CYS A 91 -2.55 -3.43 15.53
CA CYS A 91 -2.01 -4.73 15.15
C CYS A 91 -0.93 -4.56 14.09
N GLY A 92 -0.15 -5.63 13.88
CA GLY A 92 0.85 -5.71 12.82
C GLY A 92 0.48 -6.77 11.79
N VAL A 93 0.79 -6.51 10.53
CA VAL A 93 0.80 -7.52 9.47
C VAL A 93 2.16 -7.49 8.79
N ARG A 94 2.84 -8.63 8.78
CA ARG A 94 4.00 -8.85 7.92
C ARG A 94 3.61 -9.61 6.67
N ALA A 95 4.24 -9.28 5.56
CA ALA A 95 4.11 -10.03 4.31
C ALA A 95 5.40 -9.91 3.50
N THR A 96 5.76 -10.99 2.81
CA THR A 96 6.81 -10.96 1.79
C THR A 96 6.23 -10.42 0.50
N MET A 97 6.80 -9.33 -0.01
CA MET A 97 6.42 -8.71 -1.26
C MET A 97 7.46 -9.02 -2.33
N LYS A 98 6.99 -9.51 -3.49
CA LYS A 98 7.79 -9.68 -4.71
C LYS A 98 7.25 -8.78 -5.79
N SER A 99 8.08 -7.90 -6.35
CA SER A 99 7.71 -7.05 -7.48
C SER A 99 8.53 -7.38 -8.72
N THR A 100 7.94 -7.19 -9.89
CA THR A 100 8.73 -7.07 -11.12
C THR A 100 9.34 -5.69 -11.19
N GLU A 101 10.30 -5.51 -12.08
CA GLU A 101 10.81 -4.19 -12.44
C GLU A 101 9.66 -3.21 -12.73
N SER A 102 9.79 -2.00 -12.18
CA SER A 102 8.88 -0.88 -12.41
C SER A 102 9.62 0.19 -13.21
N THR A 103 8.92 0.82 -14.16
CA THR A 103 9.48 1.92 -14.95
C THR A 103 8.51 3.08 -14.97
N SER A 104 9.02 4.27 -14.62
CA SER A 104 8.27 5.52 -14.64
C SER A 104 8.93 6.54 -15.56
N ILE A 105 8.13 7.27 -16.32
CA ILE A 105 8.60 8.31 -17.24
C ILE A 105 8.12 9.65 -16.72
N ARG A 106 9.05 10.54 -16.37
CA ARG A 106 8.76 11.94 -16.02
C ARG A 106 8.66 12.78 -17.29
N LYS A 107 7.85 13.85 -17.26
CA LYS A 107 7.80 14.84 -18.35
C LYS A 107 9.19 15.46 -18.54
N GLY A 108 9.80 15.23 -19.71
CA GLY A 108 11.22 15.52 -19.97
C GLY A 108 12.12 14.28 -20.12
N GLU A 109 11.54 13.12 -20.43
CA GLU A 109 12.19 11.85 -20.84
C GLU A 109 13.02 11.11 -19.78
N THR A 110 13.11 11.61 -18.54
CA THR A 110 13.83 10.87 -17.50
C THR A 110 13.05 9.60 -17.14
N VAL A 111 13.64 8.46 -17.49
CA VAL A 111 13.17 7.14 -17.08
C VAL A 111 13.75 6.83 -15.71
N VAL A 112 12.86 6.55 -14.76
CA VAL A 112 13.20 5.98 -13.46
C VAL A 112 12.90 4.49 -13.55
N VAL A 113 13.89 3.67 -13.22
CA VAL A 113 13.76 2.21 -13.17
C VAL A 113 13.94 1.78 -11.73
N GLU A 114 12.96 1.06 -11.20
CA GLU A 114 13.10 0.35 -9.94
C GLU A 114 13.25 -1.14 -10.26
N PRO A 115 14.35 -1.79 -9.85
CA PRO A 115 14.58 -3.20 -10.19
C PRO A 115 13.53 -4.09 -9.53
N ALA A 116 13.36 -5.30 -10.08
CA ALA A 116 12.62 -6.34 -9.39
C ALA A 116 13.22 -6.56 -8.00
N GLU A 117 12.37 -6.61 -6.99
CA GLU A 117 12.77 -6.73 -5.59
C GLU A 117 11.91 -7.76 -4.86
N GLU A 118 12.51 -8.36 -3.84
CA GLU A 118 11.83 -9.17 -2.85
C GLU A 118 12.19 -8.62 -1.48
N LYS A 119 11.18 -8.24 -0.69
CA LYS A 119 11.37 -7.67 0.64
C LYS A 119 10.20 -7.99 1.56
N THR A 120 10.48 -8.02 2.85
CA THR A 120 9.44 -8.15 3.87
C THR A 120 8.91 -6.76 4.22
N LEU A 121 7.60 -6.60 4.12
CA LEU A 121 6.88 -5.43 4.59
C LEU A 121 6.32 -5.68 5.98
N PHE A 122 6.34 -4.65 6.82
CA PHE A 122 5.56 -4.57 8.03
C PHE A 122 4.56 -3.41 7.91
N LEU A 123 3.29 -3.69 8.17
CA LEU A 123 2.23 -2.70 8.22
C LEU A 123 1.64 -2.67 9.63
N ALA A 124 1.48 -1.47 10.20
CA ALA A 124 0.72 -1.27 11.42
C ALA A 124 -0.68 -0.77 11.07
N LEU A 125 -1.71 -1.51 11.47
CA LEU A 125 -3.11 -1.19 11.19
C LEU A 125 -3.92 -1.10 12.48
N ARG A 126 -4.95 -0.25 12.48
CA ARG A 126 -5.98 -0.27 13.53
C ARG A 126 -7.37 -0.15 12.91
N TYR A 127 -8.36 -0.68 13.62
CA TYR A 127 -9.75 -0.63 13.17
C TYR A 127 -10.52 0.44 13.93
N TYR A 128 -11.11 1.39 13.23
CA TYR A 128 -12.02 2.40 13.78
C TYR A 128 -12.93 2.97 12.69
N ASN A 129 -14.08 3.53 13.09
CA ASN A 129 -15.10 4.04 12.16
C ASN A 129 -15.48 3.02 11.07
N ASP A 130 -15.63 1.75 11.48
CA ASP A 130 -16.00 0.63 10.61
C ASP A 130 -15.05 0.38 9.42
N ALA A 131 -13.76 0.75 9.56
CA ALA A 131 -12.74 0.51 8.56
C ALA A 131 -11.35 0.27 9.18
N TRP A 132 -10.48 -0.41 8.43
CA TRP A 132 -9.05 -0.52 8.75
C TRP A 132 -8.30 0.69 8.22
N HIS A 133 -7.39 1.22 9.04
CA HIS A 133 -6.54 2.35 8.69
C HIS A 133 -5.08 1.99 8.93
N VAL A 134 -4.21 2.41 8.02
CA VAL A 134 -2.77 2.15 8.04
C VAL A 134 -2.05 3.31 8.69
N GLY A 135 -1.41 3.03 9.83
CA GLY A 135 -0.65 4.03 10.59
C GLY A 135 0.86 4.01 10.31
N GLU A 136 1.37 2.92 9.72
CA GLU A 136 2.79 2.74 9.42
C GLU A 136 3.00 1.67 8.34
N VAL A 137 4.02 1.87 7.52
CA VAL A 137 4.56 0.88 6.58
C VAL A 137 6.08 0.98 6.62
N SER A 138 6.76 -0.15 6.80
CA SER A 138 8.21 -0.24 6.81
C SER A 138 8.69 -1.50 6.09
N THR A 139 9.95 -1.51 5.69
CA THR A 139 10.65 -2.69 5.17
C THR A 139 11.57 -3.26 6.26
N GLU A 140 11.69 -4.58 6.33
CA GLU A 140 12.63 -5.28 7.23
C GLU A 140 13.91 -5.74 6.54
#